data_AF-A0A960EUR5-F1
#
_entry.id   AF-A0A960EUR5-F1
#
_cell.length_a   1.000
_cell.length_b   1.000
_cell.length_c   1.000
_cell.angle_alpha   90.00
_cell.angle_beta   90.00
_cell.angle_gamma   90.00
#
_symmetry.space_group_name_H-M   'P 1'
#
loop_
_entity.id
_entity.type
_entity.pdbx_description
1 polymer ?
#
loop_
_entity_poly.entity_id
_entity_poly.type
_entity_poly.pdbx_seq_one_letter_code
_entity_poly.pdbx_strand_id
1 'polypeptide(L)'
;AEVEAAEARLSGDGLATTGVDNTTCCYAYKTETWVEDPDGAPWEWYVKTGDADQMSNTTGANDSGQCCAPASNSTPVSLGTSSDTTTACC
;
A
#
# COMPACT_ATOMS: atom_id res chain seq x y z
N ALA A 1 9.86 -18.95 5.46
CA ALA A 1 10.03 -20.11 4.57
C ALA A 1 10.88 -19.82 3.31
N GLU A 2 10.71 -18.74 2.55
CA GLU A 2 11.75 -18.28 1.58
C GLU A 2 12.16 -16.83 1.86
N VAL A 3 11.16 -15.96 2.06
CA VAL A 3 11.36 -14.57 2.46
C VAL A 3 12.09 -14.48 3.81
N GLU A 4 11.75 -15.31 4.80
CA GLU A 4 12.50 -15.38 6.07
C GLU A 4 13.96 -15.82 5.87
N ALA A 5 14.27 -16.65 4.88
CA ALA A 5 15.65 -17.04 4.58
C ALA A 5 16.41 -15.90 3.91
N ALA A 6 15.76 -15.14 3.02
CA ALA A 6 16.29 -13.92 2.46
C ALA A 6 16.53 -12.86 3.55
N GLU A 7 15.56 -12.66 4.44
CA GLU A 7 15.64 -11.77 5.60
C GLU A 7 16.84 -12.11 6.50
N ALA A 8 16.99 -13.39 6.87
CA ALA A 8 18.10 -13.83 7.69
C ALA A 8 19.46 -13.62 7.01
N ARG A 9 19.54 -13.78 5.68
CA ARG A 9 20.75 -13.51 4.91
C ARG A 9 21.05 -12.01 4.83
N LEU A 10 20.07 -11.19 4.47
CA LEU A 10 20.23 -9.74 4.32
C LEU A 10 20.63 -9.09 5.65
N SER A 11 19.91 -9.40 6.72
CA SER A 11 20.23 -8.92 8.07
C SER A 11 21.58 -9.46 8.57
N GLY A 12 21.90 -10.72 8.27
CA GLY A 12 23.21 -11.33 8.57
C GLY A 12 24.39 -10.66 7.87
N ASP A 13 24.16 -10.11 6.67
CA ASP A 13 25.15 -9.32 5.90
C ASP A 13 25.21 -7.84 6.37
N GLY A 14 24.41 -7.46 7.37
CA GLY A 14 24.41 -6.12 7.97
C GLY A 14 23.53 -5.09 7.24
N LEU A 15 22.67 -5.53 6.32
CA LEU A 15 21.69 -4.66 5.67
C LEU A 15 20.51 -4.40 6.61
N ALA A 16 20.07 -3.14 6.67
CA ALA A 16 18.84 -2.78 7.36
C ALA A 16 17.63 -3.25 6.56
N THR A 17 16.78 -4.06 7.17
CA THR A 17 15.55 -4.61 6.59
C THR A 17 14.32 -4.06 7.32
N THR A 18 13.16 -4.09 6.68
CA THR A 18 11.87 -3.81 7.34
C THR A 18 11.34 -4.98 8.17
N GLY A 19 12.00 -6.14 8.10
CA GLY A 19 11.45 -7.41 8.56
C GLY A 19 10.47 -8.02 7.57
N VAL A 20 9.97 -9.20 7.91
CA VAL A 20 9.02 -9.97 7.08
C VAL A 20 7.59 -9.54 7.38
N ASP A 21 6.84 -9.18 6.34
CA ASP A 21 5.40 -8.91 6.45
C ASP A 21 4.60 -9.65 5.36
N ASN A 22 3.29 -9.79 5.57
CA ASN A 22 2.34 -10.25 4.58
C ASN A 22 1.55 -9.06 4.04
N THR A 23 1.59 -8.90 2.71
CA THR A 23 0.95 -7.80 2.01
C THR A 23 -0.01 -8.36 0.96
N THR A 24 -1.11 -7.66 0.71
CA THR A 24 -1.92 -7.87 -0.50
C THR A 24 -1.63 -6.71 -1.44
N CYS A 25 -0.93 -6.97 -2.56
CA CYS A 25 -0.79 -6.01 -3.65
C CYS A 25 -1.16 -6.64 -4.97
N CYS A 26 -1.66 -5.82 -5.89
CA CYS A 26 -1.47 -6.11 -7.31
C CYS A 26 -2.17 -7.43 -7.73
N TYR A 27 -3.34 -7.70 -7.15
CA TYR A 27 -4.11 -8.96 -7.28
C TYR A 27 -3.39 -10.21 -6.72
N ALA A 28 -2.49 -10.05 -5.76
CA ALA A 28 -1.74 -11.14 -5.16
C ALA A 28 -1.62 -10.98 -3.64
N TYR A 29 -1.72 -12.11 -2.94
CA TYR A 29 -1.19 -12.24 -1.59
C TYR A 29 0.32 -12.50 -1.70
N LYS A 30 1.11 -11.81 -0.90
CA LYS A 30 2.57 -11.99 -0.86
C LYS A 30 3.08 -11.91 0.57
N THR A 31 4.23 -12.54 0.76
CA THR A 31 5.10 -12.29 1.91
C THR A 31 6.33 -11.55 1.37
N GLU A 32 6.81 -10.53 2.06
CA GLU A 32 7.88 -9.65 1.58
C GLU A 32 8.81 -9.16 2.70
N THR A 33 10.00 -8.70 2.29
CA THR A 33 10.91 -7.87 3.09
C THR A 33 11.52 -6.81 2.17
N TRP A 34 11.83 -5.64 2.74
CA TRP A 34 12.37 -4.50 2.01
C TRP A 34 13.73 -4.09 2.56
N VAL A 35 14.59 -3.60 1.65
CA VAL A 35 15.87 -2.94 1.98
C VAL A 35 16.00 -1.65 1.18
N GLU A 36 16.83 -0.72 1.64
CA GLU A 36 17.22 0.48 0.89
C GLU A 36 18.67 0.34 0.42
N ASP A 37 18.94 0.74 -0.82
CA ASP A 37 20.32 0.84 -1.31
C ASP A 37 21.01 2.14 -0.84
N PRO A 38 22.34 2.29 -1.03
CA PRO A 38 23.06 3.48 -0.60
C PRO A 38 22.61 4.79 -1.26
N ASP A 39 21.93 4.72 -2.41
CA ASP A 39 21.38 5.87 -3.12
C ASP A 39 19.93 6.17 -2.69
N GLY A 40 19.36 5.34 -1.80
CA GLY A 40 18.02 5.49 -1.22
C GLY A 40 16.90 4.84 -2.04
N ALA A 41 17.21 4.01 -3.05
CA ALA A 41 16.17 3.29 -3.77
C ALA A 41 15.68 2.08 -2.95
N PRO A 42 14.35 1.89 -2.80
CA PRO A 42 13.81 0.73 -2.10
C PRO A 42 13.81 -0.51 -3.00
N TRP A 43 14.23 -1.64 -2.44
CA TRP A 43 14.25 -2.94 -3.09
C TRP A 43 13.39 -3.94 -2.31
N GLU A 44 12.51 -4.63 -3.02
CA GLU A 44 11.61 -5.65 -2.46
C GLU A 44 12.09 -7.05 -2.81
N TRP A 45 12.12 -7.93 -1.80
CA TRP A 45 12.15 -9.38 -2.01
C TRP A 45 10.83 -9.98 -1.54
N TYR A 46 10.07 -10.60 -2.44
CA TYR A 46 8.78 -11.18 -2.10
C TYR A 46 8.55 -12.55 -2.73
N VAL A 47 7.63 -13.31 -2.13
CA VAL A 47 7.05 -14.53 -2.70
C VAL A 47 5.55 -14.36 -2.77
N LYS A 48 4.97 -14.61 -3.95
CA LYS A 48 3.51 -14.68 -4.13
C LYS A 48 2.98 -15.94 -3.44
N THR A 49 2.07 -15.76 -2.50
CA THR A 49 1.43 -16.84 -1.74
C THR A 49 0.01 -17.17 -2.23
N GLY A 50 -0.59 -16.30 -3.07
CA GLY A 50 -1.86 -16.56 -3.72
C GLY A 50 -2.35 -15.41 -4.60
N ASP A 51 -3.53 -15.58 -5.19
CA ASP A 51 -4.24 -14.56 -5.98
C ASP A 51 -5.30 -13.85 -5.12
N ALA A 52 -5.41 -12.54 -5.28
CA ALA A 52 -6.44 -11.73 -4.66
C ALA A 52 -7.43 -11.23 -5.72
N ASP A 53 -8.73 -11.30 -5.43
CA ASP A 53 -9.78 -10.92 -6.38
C ASP A 53 -9.83 -9.41 -6.64
N GLN A 54 -9.30 -8.61 -5.71
CA GLN A 54 -9.35 -7.16 -5.76
C GLN A 54 -7.93 -6.57 -5.73
N MET A 55 -7.76 -5.45 -6.42
CA MET A 55 -6.57 -4.63 -6.26
C MET A 55 -6.65 -3.91 -4.92
N SER A 56 -5.67 -4.17 -4.07
CA SER A 56 -5.43 -3.49 -2.81
C SER A 56 -3.93 -3.24 -2.68
N ASN A 57 -3.52 -2.36 -1.78
CA ASN A 57 -2.14 -2.32 -1.29
C ASN A 57 -2.21 -2.19 0.23
N THR A 58 -2.28 -3.32 0.93
CA THR A 58 -2.44 -3.33 2.39
C THR A 58 -1.34 -4.14 3.03
N THR A 59 -0.46 -3.45 3.74
CA THR A 59 0.56 -3.98 4.66
C THR A 59 0.05 -3.78 6.09
N GLY A 60 0.47 -4.60 7.06
CA GLY A 60 -0.10 -4.60 8.41
C GLY A 60 -0.23 -3.20 9.05
N ALA A 61 -1.47 -2.79 9.32
CA ALA A 61 -1.93 -1.54 9.96
C ALA A 61 -2.13 -0.29 9.05
N ASN A 62 -3.41 0.02 8.84
CA ASN A 62 -3.97 1.34 8.48
C ASN A 62 -3.55 1.96 7.13
N ASP A 63 -3.73 1.23 6.03
CA ASP A 63 -3.94 1.92 4.74
C ASP A 63 -5.43 2.15 4.49
N SER A 64 -6.02 2.99 5.33
CA SER A 64 -7.18 3.75 4.91
C SER A 64 -6.69 4.71 3.82
N GLY A 65 -6.69 4.25 2.58
CA GLY A 65 -6.59 5.04 1.35
C GLY A 65 -7.74 6.03 1.20
N GLN A 66 -8.09 6.72 2.28
CA GLN A 66 -8.89 7.92 2.28
C GLN A 66 -7.99 8.99 1.67
N CYS A 67 -8.22 9.26 0.39
CA CYS A 67 -7.78 10.51 -0.20
C CYS A 67 -8.30 11.62 0.72
N CYS A 68 -7.38 12.28 1.45
CA CYS A 68 -7.66 13.52 2.15
C CYS A 68 -7.94 14.59 1.09
N ALA A 69 -9.14 14.58 0.53
CA ALA A 69 -9.65 15.75 -0.15
C ALA A 69 -9.72 16.86 0.92
N PRO A 70 -9.03 18.00 0.75
CA PRO A 70 -9.24 19.13 1.64
C PRO A 70 -10.73 19.47 1.60
N ALA A 71 -11.30 19.80 2.77
CA ALA A 71 -12.68 20.27 2.85
C ALA A 71 -12.86 21.37 1.79
N SER A 72 -13.66 21.07 0.77
CA SER A 72 -13.83 21.99 -0.34
C SER A 72 -14.55 23.22 0.21
N ASN A 73 -13.83 24.32 0.38
CA ASN A 73 -14.43 25.62 0.62
C ASN A 73 -15.01 26.12 -0.72
N SER A 74 -15.97 25.36 -1.25
CA SER A 74 -16.70 25.67 -2.47
C SER A 74 -17.70 26.76 -2.12
N THR A 75 -17.34 28.02 -2.37
CA THR A 75 -18.36 29.02 -2.68
C THR A 75 -19.05 28.55 -3.95
N PRO A 76 -20.35 28.19 -3.92
CA PRO A 76 -21.00 27.62 -5.08
C PRO A 76 -21.04 28.65 -6.20
N VAL A 77 -20.45 28.31 -7.34
CA VAL A 77 -20.70 29.03 -8.59
C VAL A 77 -22.00 28.47 -9.13
N SER A 78 -23.06 29.27 -9.10
CA SER A 78 -24.39 28.84 -9.54
C SER A 78 -24.42 28.72 -11.07
N LEU A 79 -24.29 27.50 -11.57
CA LEU A 79 -24.76 27.11 -12.90
C LEU A 79 -26.10 26.41 -12.69
N GLY A 80 -27.17 27.01 -13.21
CA GLY A 80 -28.54 26.72 -12.81
C GLY A 80 -29.00 25.27 -12.98
N THR A 81 -29.71 24.79 -11.95
CA THR A 81 -30.75 23.73 -11.83
C THR A 81 -30.52 22.40 -12.56
N SER A 82 -30.72 21.22 -11.96
CA SER A 82 -31.68 20.79 -10.93
C SER A 82 -31.11 19.66 -10.07
N SER A 83 -31.71 19.51 -8.90
CA SER A 83 -31.52 18.45 -7.92
C SER A 83 -31.31 17.05 -8.52
N ASP A 84 -30.24 16.39 -8.10
CA ASP A 84 -30.38 15.02 -7.64
C ASP A 84 -29.49 14.80 -6.42
N THR A 85 -29.96 13.94 -5.55
CA THR A 85 -29.55 13.68 -4.18
C THR A 85 -28.03 13.46 -4.09
N THR A 86 -27.30 14.42 -3.50
CA THR A 86 -25.89 14.21 -3.15
C THR A 86 -25.82 13.25 -1.95
N THR A 87 -25.99 11.95 -2.20
CA THR A 87 -25.29 10.94 -1.42
C THR A 87 -23.82 11.15 -1.74
N ALA A 88 -23.17 12.00 -0.95
CA ALA A 88 -21.72 12.08 -0.97
C ALA A 88 -21.21 10.71 -0.53
N CYS A 89 -20.59 9.99 -1.45
CA CYS A 89 -20.03 8.68 -1.20
C CYS A 89 -18.93 8.74 -0.14
N CYS A 90 -19.00 7.81 0.80
CA CYS A 90 -17.82 7.08 1.25
C CYS A 90 -17.86 5.71 0.55
#